data_AF-A0A351ST94-F1
#
_entry.id   AF-A0A351ST94-F1
#
_cell.length_a   1.000
_cell.length_b   1.000
_cell.length_c   1.000
_cell.angle_alpha   90.00
_cell.angle_beta   90.00
_cell.angle_gamma   90.00
#
_symmetry.space_group_name_H-M   'P 1'
#
loop_
_entity.id
_entity.type
_entity.pdbx_description
1 polymer ?
#
loop_
_entity_poly.entity_id
_entity_poly.type
_entity_poly.pdbx_seq_one_letter_code
_entity_poly.pdbx_strand_id
1 'polypeptide(L)'
;GFESLSLFDLLSALRHVLERFPEESIHEVTLDTISVREKMSFLLDELRRRGKVIFQSLFETATSRLEVVVTFLAMLELVKIRAIRVWQEERIGPVVIELAAAIGDIQDRIAKEEIEGEDRGA
;
A
#
# COMPACT_ATOMS: atom_id res chain seq x y z
N GLY A 1 13.25 20.33 4.57
CA GLY A 1 14.15 19.22 4.93
C GLY A 1 13.28 18.00 5.09
N PHE A 2 13.59 16.91 4.40
CA PHE A 2 12.74 15.72 4.40
C PHE A 2 12.88 14.99 5.74
N GLU A 3 11.77 14.75 6.43
CA GLU A 3 11.77 13.91 7.62
C GLU A 3 11.45 12.46 7.25
N SER A 4 12.15 11.52 7.91
CA SER A 4 11.87 10.10 7.77
C SER A 4 10.54 9.77 8.44
N LEU A 5 9.60 9.23 7.68
CA LEU A 5 8.33 8.72 8.21
C LEU A 5 8.56 7.48 9.08
N SER A 6 7.93 7.43 10.25
CA SER A 6 7.86 6.22 11.05
C SER A 6 6.64 5.37 10.70
N LEU A 7 6.67 4.08 11.06
CA LEU A 7 5.50 3.21 10.95
C LEU A 7 4.30 3.74 11.77
N PHE A 8 4.56 4.39 12.90
CA PHE A 8 3.51 4.95 13.74
C PHE A 8 2.76 6.10 13.05
N ASP A 9 3.47 6.88 12.23
CA ASP A 9 2.86 7.95 11.43
C ASP A 9 1.94 7.37 10.35
N LEU A 10 2.37 6.28 9.70
CA LEU A 10 1.54 5.56 8.73
C LEU A 10 0.32 4.92 9.38
N LEU A 11 0.47 4.30 10.56
CA LEU A 11 -0.67 3.74 11.31
C LEU A 11 -1.65 4.84 11.75
N SER A 12 -1.13 6.00 12.14
CA SER A 12 -1.95 7.15 12.47
C SER A 12 -2.70 7.66 11.24
N ALA A 13 -2.06 7.76 10.07
CA ALA A 13 -2.72 8.12 8.82
C ALA A 13 -3.80 7.09 8.42
N LEU A 14 -3.52 5.79 8.57
CA LEU A 14 -4.47 4.72 8.32
C LEU A 14 -5.70 4.83 9.22
N ARG A 15 -5.53 5.12 10.52
CA ARG A 15 -6.65 5.28 11.47
C ARG A 15 -7.63 6.36 10.98
N HIS A 16 -7.13 7.51 10.53
CA HIS A 16 -7.98 8.58 9.99
C HIS A 16 -8.74 8.17 8.72
N VAL A 17 -8.19 7.25 7.91
CA VAL A 17 -8.92 6.68 6.76
C VAL A 17 -10.01 5.74 7.25
N LEU A 18 -9.71 4.86 8.20
CA LEU A 18 -10.65 3.89 8.76
C LEU A 18 -11.83 4.53 9.49
N GLU A 19 -11.66 5.70 10.11
CA GLU A 19 -12.75 6.46 10.77
C GLU A 19 -13.89 6.86 9.81
N ARG A 20 -13.65 6.83 8.49
CA ARG A 20 -14.65 7.15 7.46
C ARG A 20 -15.59 5.99 7.14
N PHE A 21 -15.28 4.79 7.63
CA PHE A 21 -16.01 3.57 7.29
C PHE A 21 -16.66 2.98 8.54
N PRO A 22 -17.97 2.63 8.49
CA PRO A 22 -18.67 2.04 9.62
C PRO A 22 -18.02 0.72 10.05
N GLU A 23 -18.07 0.39 11.34
CA GLU A 23 -17.63 -0.94 11.82
C GLU A 23 -18.46 -2.02 11.13
N GLU A 24 -17.81 -2.89 10.37
CA GLU A 24 -18.47 -3.96 9.64
C GLU A 24 -18.89 -5.06 10.62
N SER A 25 -20.19 -5.38 10.68
CA SER A 25 -20.61 -6.70 11.15
C SER A 25 -20.10 -7.71 10.14
N ILE A 26 -19.43 -8.77 10.60
CA ILE A 26 -18.99 -9.89 9.77
C ILE A 26 -20.22 -10.46 9.05
N HIS A 27 -20.52 -9.97 7.86
CA HIS A 27 -21.53 -10.51 6.96
C HIS A 27 -20.78 -10.74 5.66
N GLU A 28 -20.46 -12.01 5.44
CA GLU A 28 -20.12 -12.61 4.15
C GLU A 28 -19.61 -11.64 3.09
N VAL A 29 -18.31 -11.31 3.14
CA VAL A 29 -17.59 -10.89 1.94
C VAL A 29 -17.30 -12.16 1.12
N THR A 30 -18.34 -12.78 0.58
CA THR A 30 -18.23 -13.83 -0.42
C THR A 30 -18.46 -13.21 -1.79
N LEU A 31 -17.37 -13.01 -2.56
CA LEU A 31 -17.12 -13.76 -3.82
C LEU A 31 -15.93 -13.25 -4.65
N ASP A 32 -15.32 -12.10 -4.34
CA ASP A 32 -14.00 -11.75 -4.87
C ASP A 32 -13.05 -11.51 -3.68
N THR A 33 -12.17 -12.48 -3.41
CA THR A 33 -11.09 -12.29 -2.45
C THR A 33 -10.17 -11.19 -2.96
N ILE A 34 -10.30 -9.96 -2.44
CA ILE A 34 -9.35 -8.88 -2.74
C ILE A 34 -7.99 -9.33 -2.22
N SER A 35 -7.07 -9.62 -3.13
CA SER A 35 -5.73 -10.06 -2.76
C SER A 35 -4.80 -8.87 -2.55
N VAL A 36 -3.83 -9.06 -1.66
CA VAL A 36 -2.71 -8.13 -1.49
C VAL A 36 -2.01 -7.88 -2.83
N ARG A 37 -1.86 -8.93 -3.65
CA ARG A 37 -1.20 -8.89 -4.97
C ARG A 37 -1.92 -7.99 -5.97
N GLU A 38 -3.24 -8.09 -6.07
CA GLU A 38 -4.04 -7.23 -6.95
C GLU A 38 -3.90 -5.76 -6.52
N LYS A 39 -3.92 -5.49 -5.21
CA LYS A 39 -3.70 -4.15 -4.69
C LYS A 39 -2.27 -3.65 -4.93
N MET A 40 -1.24 -4.50 -4.87
CA MET A 40 0.12 -4.12 -5.25
C MET A 40 0.20 -3.70 -6.73
N SER A 41 -0.44 -4.47 -7.62
CA SER A 41 -0.49 -4.15 -9.05
C SER A 41 -1.20 -2.83 -9.31
N PHE A 42 -2.37 -2.62 -8.68
CA PHE A 42 -3.11 -1.36 -8.73
C PHE A 42 -2.25 -0.16 -8.30
N LEU A 43 -1.52 -0.28 -7.19
CA LEU A 43 -0.66 0.79 -6.67
C LEU A 43 0.48 1.12 -7.63
N LEU A 44 1.14 0.10 -8.19
CA LEU A 44 2.23 0.31 -9.15
C LEU A 44 1.73 0.94 -10.45
N ASP A 45 0.55 0.55 -10.94
CA ASP A 45 -0.05 1.15 -12.13
C ASP A 45 -0.43 2.62 -11.90
N GLU A 46 -0.94 2.96 -10.72
CA GLU A 46 -1.25 4.35 -10.38
C GLU A 46 0.02 5.20 -10.28
N LEU A 47 1.06 4.67 -9.64
CA LEU A 47 2.37 5.32 -9.55
C LEU A 47 3.03 5.47 -10.92
N ARG A 48 2.88 4.49 -11.82
CA ARG A 48 3.37 4.58 -13.20
C ARG A 48 2.74 5.74 -13.95
N ARG A 49 1.44 5.97 -13.77
CA ARG A 49 0.70 7.05 -14.44
C ARG A 49 1.00 8.42 -13.86
N ARG A 50 1.06 8.53 -12.52
CA ARG A 50 1.10 9.82 -11.81
C ARG A 50 2.50 10.22 -11.34
N GLY A 51 3.46 9.29 -11.33
CA GLY A 51 4.81 9.46 -10.77
C GLY A 51 4.82 9.45 -9.24
N LYS A 52 3.99 10.29 -8.62
CA LYS A 52 3.78 10.37 -7.17
C LYS A 52 2.29 10.45 -6.84
N VAL A 53 1.93 9.89 -5.69
CA VAL A 53 0.56 9.93 -5.16
C VAL A 53 0.57 10.31 -3.68
N ILE A 54 -0.56 10.84 -3.21
CA ILE A 54 -0.77 11.12 -1.80
C ILE A 54 -1.39 9.88 -1.15
N PHE A 55 -0.92 9.48 0.02
CA PHE A 55 -1.41 8.30 0.75
C PHE A 55 -2.93 8.24 0.84
N GLN A 56 -3.57 9.35 1.23
CA GLN A 56 -5.02 9.43 1.35
C GLN A 56 -5.76 9.15 0.03
N SER A 57 -5.16 9.51 -1.11
CA SER A 57 -5.78 9.30 -2.43
C SER A 57 -5.85 7.83 -2.84
N LEU A 58 -5.04 6.95 -2.23
CA LEU A 58 -5.10 5.51 -2.47
C LEU A 58 -6.41 4.86 -2.01
N PHE A 59 -7.15 5.55 -1.15
CA PHE A 59 -8.35 5.02 -0.50
C PHE A 59 -9.63 5.76 -0.90
N GLU A 60 -9.55 6.73 -1.84
CA GLU A 60 -10.70 7.54 -2.26
C GLU A 60 -11.83 6.71 -2.87
N THR A 61 -11.49 5.61 -3.54
CA THR A 61 -12.45 4.69 -4.17
C THR A 61 -12.74 3.46 -3.32
N ALA A 62 -12.15 3.35 -2.12
CA ALA A 62 -12.36 2.20 -1.27
C ALA A 62 -13.81 2.18 -0.76
N THR A 63 -14.43 1.01 -0.77
CA THR A 63 -15.84 0.81 -0.40
C THR A 63 -16.02 0.13 0.96
N SER A 64 -14.94 -0.45 1.50
CA SER A 64 -14.98 -1.24 2.74
C SER A 64 -13.72 -1.05 3.58
N ARG A 65 -13.83 -1.36 4.88
CA ARG A 65 -12.69 -1.38 5.80
C ARG A 65 -11.67 -2.44 5.38
N LEU A 66 -12.16 -3.59 4.92
CA LEU A 66 -11.31 -4.67 4.43
C LEU A 66 -10.45 -4.20 3.25
N GLU A 67 -11.05 -3.50 2.27
CA GLU A 67 -10.32 -2.97 1.12
C GLU A 67 -9.24 -1.97 1.52
N VAL A 68 -9.52 -1.10 2.49
CA VAL A 68 -8.53 -0.17 3.06
C VAL A 68 -7.37 -0.93 3.69
N VAL A 69 -7.66 -1.96 4.50
CA VAL A 69 -6.63 -2.78 5.16
C VAL A 69 -5.78 -3.52 4.13
N VAL A 70 -6.38 -4.19 3.15
CA VAL A 70 -5.64 -4.94 2.11
C VAL A 70 -4.79 -4.01 1.25
N THR A 71 -5.29 -2.82 0.90
CA THR A 71 -4.53 -1.80 0.17
C THR A 71 -3.33 -1.30 0.99
N PHE A 72 -3.51 -1.11 2.30
CA PHE A 72 -2.43 -0.73 3.20
C PHE A 72 -1.37 -1.83 3.33
N LEU A 73 -1.77 -3.09 3.47
CA LEU A 73 -0.86 -4.24 3.50
C LEU A 73 -0.06 -4.36 2.19
N ALA A 74 -0.71 -4.19 1.05
CA ALA A 74 -0.05 -4.17 -0.25
C ALA A 74 1.01 -3.06 -0.36
N MET A 75 0.71 -1.87 0.16
CA MET A 75 1.68 -0.79 0.24
C MET A 75 2.88 -1.17 1.13
N LEU A 76 2.67 -1.81 2.28
CA LEU A 76 3.75 -2.24 3.16
C LEU A 76 4.66 -3.30 2.51
N GLU A 77 4.09 -4.25 1.78
CA GLU A 77 4.88 -5.23 1.01
C GLU A 77 5.73 -4.53 -0.06
N LEU A 78 5.16 -3.56 -0.79
CA LEU A 78 5.93 -2.77 -1.76
C LEU A 78 7.07 -1.96 -1.12
N VAL A 79 6.88 -1.46 0.11
CA VAL A 79 7.96 -0.80 0.87
C VAL A 79 9.04 -1.81 1.25
N LYS A 80 8.66 -2.99 1.74
CA LYS A 80 9.58 -4.06 2.16
C LYS A 80 10.50 -4.49 1.02
N ILE A 81 9.97 -4.63 -0.19
CA ILE A 81 10.75 -4.99 -1.39
C ILE A 81 11.45 -3.77 -2.04
N ARG A 82 11.37 -2.59 -1.40
CA ARG A 82 11.91 -1.32 -1.89
C ARG A 82 11.40 -0.94 -3.28
N ALA A 83 10.18 -1.32 -3.64
CA ALA A 83 9.54 -0.93 -4.89
C ALA A 83 9.02 0.51 -4.84
N ILE A 84 8.54 0.92 -3.67
CA ILE A 84 8.06 2.28 -3.42
C ILE A 84 8.81 2.91 -2.24
N ARG A 85 8.83 4.23 -2.21
CA ARG A 85 9.28 5.01 -1.05
C ARG A 85 8.14 5.90 -0.56
N VAL A 86 8.09 6.09 0.76
CA VAL A 86 7.05 6.87 1.44
C VAL A 86 7.75 7.94 2.28
N TRP A 87 7.35 9.20 2.13
CA TRP A 87 8.00 10.33 2.81
C TRP A 87 7.04 11.51 3.01
N GLN A 88 7.45 12.47 3.82
CA GLN A 88 6.77 13.76 4.01
C GLN A 88 7.76 14.91 3.79
N GLU A 89 7.29 15.96 3.11
CA GLU A 89 8.08 17.17 2.85
C GLU A 89 8.18 18.05 4.11
N GLU A 90 7.16 18.01 4.96
CA GLU A 90 7.00 18.78 6.20
C GLU A 90 6.46 17.89 7.33
N ARG A 91 6.75 18.25 8.59
CA ARG A 91 6.35 17.51 9.81
C ARG A 91 4.87 17.15 9.89
N ILE A 92 4.00 18.01 9.36
CA ILE A 92 2.55 17.84 9.34
C ILE A 92 2.06 18.04 7.90
N GLY A 93 2.79 17.46 6.95
CA GLY A 93 2.49 17.53 5.52
C GLY A 93 1.77 16.29 5.00
N PRO A 94 1.33 16.30 3.73
CA PRO A 94 0.77 15.11 3.10
C PRO A 94 1.83 14.01 2.99
N VAL A 95 1.42 12.77 3.24
CA VAL A 95 2.28 11.59 3.03
C VAL A 95 2.34 11.30 1.54
N VAL A 96 3.54 11.34 0.98
CA VAL A 96 3.81 11.15 -0.45
C VAL A 96 4.37 9.74 -0.68
N ILE A 97 3.90 9.11 -1.74
CA ILE A 97 4.34 7.79 -2.20
C ILE A 97 4.82 7.92 -3.63
N GLU A 98 5.98 7.34 -3.95
CA GLU A 98 6.49 7.26 -5.32
C GLU A 98 7.32 5.99 -5.54
N LEU A 99 7.61 5.68 -6.80
CA LEU A 99 8.48 4.56 -7.17
C LEU A 99 9.91 4.78 -6.66
N ALA A 100 10.50 3.71 -6.11
CA ALA A 100 11.88 3.71 -5.65
C ALA A 100 12.86 3.06 -6.65
N ALA A 101 12.35 2.46 -7.73
CA ALA A 101 13.13 1.85 -8.80
C ALA A 101 12.33 1.84 -10.13
N ALA A 102 12.99 1.46 -11.23
CA ALA A 102 12.29 1.22 -12.49
C ALA A 102 11.33 0.02 -12.37
N ILE A 103 10.22 0.04 -13.10
CA ILE A 103 9.20 -1.02 -13.00
C ILE A 103 9.75 -2.40 -13.35
N GLY A 104 10.68 -2.52 -14.31
CA GLY A 104 11.34 -3.79 -14.63
C GLY A 104 12.03 -4.38 -13.39
N ASP A 105 12.86 -3.58 -12.72
CA ASP A 105 13.56 -3.98 -11.48
C ASP A 105 12.58 -4.35 -10.35
N ILE A 106 11.43 -3.68 -10.29
CA ILE A 106 10.38 -3.97 -9.31
C ILE A 106 9.75 -5.35 -9.59
N GLN A 107 9.47 -5.66 -10.86
CA GLN A 107 8.93 -6.96 -11.25
C GLN A 107 9.88 -8.10 -10.90
N ASP A 108 11.19 -7.91 -11.11
CA ASP A 108 12.20 -8.91 -10.73
C ASP A 108 12.22 -9.16 -9.21
N ARG A 109 12.07 -8.10 -8.40
CA ARG A 109 12.01 -8.23 -6.93
C ARG A 109 10.76 -8.95 -6.45
N ILE A 110 9.61 -8.63 -7.05
CA ILE A 110 8.34 -9.30 -6.76
C ILE A 110 8.46 -10.80 -7.08
N ALA A 111 8.96 -11.15 -8.27
CA ALA A 111 9.14 -12.54 -8.68
C ALA A 111 10.11 -13.29 -7.74
N LYS A 112 11.20 -12.63 -7.30
CA LYS A 112 12.16 -13.23 -6.37
C LYS A 112 11.54 -13.49 -4.98
N GLU A 113 10.76 -12.55 -4.46
CA GLU A 113 10.10 -12.70 -3.15
C GLU A 113 9.08 -13.85 -3.14
N GLU A 114 8.43 -14.10 -4.28
CA GLU A 114 7.49 -15.21 -4.45
C GLU A 114 8.19 -16.56 -4.38
N ILE A 115 9.32 -16.70 -5.08
CA ILE A 115 10.13 -17.93 -5.06
C ILE A 115 10.64 -18.21 -3.64
N GLU A 116 11.14 -17.19 -2.93
CA GLU A 116 11.64 -17.33 -1.56
C GLU A 116 10.51 -17.54 -0.52
N GLY A 117 9.30 -17.05 -0.80
CA GLY A 117 8.13 -17.22 0.06
C GLY A 117 7.53 -18.62 -0.01
N GLU A 118 7.54 -19.24 -1.19
CA GLU A 118 7.09 -20.63 -1.39
C GLU A 118 8.05 -21.64 -0.74
N ASP A 119 9.37 -21.40 -0.80
CA ASP A 119 10.40 -22.28 -0.20
C ASP A 119 10.39 -22.25 1.33
N ARG A 120 9.87 -21.18 1.95
CA ARG A 120 9.69 -21.08 3.41
C ARG A 120 8.37 -21.65 3.92
N GLY A 121 7.45 -22.00 3.01
CA GLY A 121 6.13 -22.54 3.32
C GLY A 121 6.01 -24.06 3.16
N ALA A 122 7.09 -24.74 2.76
CA ALA A 122 7.17 -26.18 2.56
C ALA A 122 7.83 -26.93 3.73
#